data_AF-A0A923EIS6-F1
#
_entry.id   AF-A0A923EIS6-F1
#
_cell.length_a   1.000
_cell.length_b   1.000
_cell.length_c   1.000
_cell.angle_alpha   90.00
_cell.angle_beta   90.00
_cell.angle_gamma   90.00
#
_symmetry.space_group_name_H-M   'P 1'
#
loop_
_entity.id
_entity.type
_entity.pdbx_description
1 polymer ?
#
loop_
_entity_poly.entity_id
_entity_poly.type
_entity_poly.pdbx_seq_one_letter_code
_entity_poly.pdbx_strand_id
1 'polypeptide(L)'
;MARKKKQRDALAGLLAVASPKVLTDLILRLVIGRPDVRRECFDFLKTHVSLTDELEKRSEGEVILALWAELAPDLSDLDEYGGGDYTTEDHVAELLDQIQNQLDSKKVDSDYRREILDLVLPYIESGNAGMNDMLYDVAYATCYDDSNLRSLAEAFEAIQGDWKLDHARRIYRNGTRRMVSEQCVGAPFVFAISHALAASANSCENHKS
;
A
#
# COMPACT_ATOMS: atom_id res chain seq x y z
N MET A 1 59.38 0.33 -16.71
CA MET A 1 58.51 1.51 -16.55
C MET A 1 57.58 1.61 -17.76
N ALA A 2 56.26 1.58 -17.57
CA ALA A 2 55.29 1.89 -18.62
C ALA A 2 54.08 2.60 -18.00
N ARG A 3 54.09 3.93 -18.05
CA ARG A 3 52.95 4.77 -17.67
C ARG A 3 51.86 4.64 -18.75
N LYS A 4 50.88 3.75 -18.56
CA LYS A 4 49.63 3.81 -19.33
C LYS A 4 48.69 4.80 -18.64
N LYS A 5 48.51 5.94 -19.31
CA LYS A 5 47.58 7.03 -18.99
C LYS A 5 46.22 6.44 -18.60
N LYS A 6 45.81 6.73 -17.37
CA LYS A 6 44.41 6.86 -16.97
C LYS A 6 43.80 7.89 -17.92
N GLN A 7 43.20 7.44 -19.02
CA GLN A 7 42.36 8.28 -19.86
C GLN A 7 41.25 8.73 -18.92
N ARG A 8 41.38 9.96 -18.41
CA ARG A 8 40.44 10.54 -17.46
C ARG A 8 39.10 10.48 -18.16
N ASP A 9 38.20 9.66 -17.64
CA ASP A 9 36.85 9.55 -18.12
C ASP A 9 36.28 10.98 -18.21
N ALA A 10 36.12 11.46 -19.45
CA ALA A 10 35.73 12.83 -19.71
C ALA A 10 34.32 13.08 -19.18
N LEU A 11 33.48 12.04 -19.16
CA LEU A 11 32.15 12.10 -18.59
C LEU A 11 32.23 12.27 -17.07
N ALA A 12 33.03 11.46 -16.37
CA ALA A 12 33.27 11.65 -14.94
C ALA A 12 33.82 13.04 -14.61
N GLY A 13 34.69 13.59 -15.48
CA GLY A 13 35.18 14.96 -15.37
C GLY A 13 34.09 16.01 -15.49
N LEU A 14 33.14 15.85 -16.42
CA LEU A 14 32.00 16.74 -16.59
C LEU A 14 31.00 16.63 -15.44
N LEU A 15 30.71 15.41 -14.97
CA LEU A 15 29.82 15.15 -13.84
C LEU A 15 30.36 15.77 -12.54
N ALA A 16 31.68 15.76 -12.34
CA ALA A 16 32.31 16.37 -11.16
C ALA A 16 32.26 17.90 -11.12
N VAL A 17 32.11 18.56 -12.29
CA VAL A 17 32.04 20.03 -12.40
C VAL A 17 30.60 20.53 -12.53
N ALA A 18 29.67 19.64 -12.95
CA ALA A 18 28.26 19.98 -13.11
C ALA A 18 27.62 20.37 -11.77
N SER A 19 26.74 21.36 -11.80
CA SER A 19 25.95 21.73 -10.64
C SER A 19 24.87 20.67 -10.36
N PRO A 20 24.38 20.54 -9.11
CA PRO A 20 23.32 19.60 -8.78
C PRO A 20 22.08 19.75 -9.67
N LYS A 21 21.70 20.99 -9.98
CA LYS A 21 20.56 21.29 -10.88
C LYS A 21 20.75 20.71 -12.29
N VAL A 22 21.97 20.81 -12.85
CA VAL A 22 22.26 20.28 -14.19
C VAL A 22 22.23 18.75 -14.20
N LEU A 23 22.70 18.11 -13.12
CA LEU A 23 22.62 16.66 -12.97
C LEU A 23 21.18 16.18 -12.81
N THR A 24 20.35 16.89 -12.03
CA THR A 24 18.91 16.60 -11.92
C THR A 24 18.20 16.71 -13.27
N ASP A 25 18.41 17.80 -14.01
CA ASP A 25 17.80 17.97 -15.34
C ASP A 25 18.25 16.88 -16.32
N LEU A 26 19.52 16.46 -16.26
CA LEU A 26 20.04 15.38 -17.09
C LEU A 26 19.35 14.05 -16.77
N ILE A 27 19.25 13.69 -15.49
CA ILE A 27 18.57 12.46 -15.05
C ILE A 27 17.10 12.49 -15.47
N LEU A 28 16.40 13.60 -15.21
CA LEU A 28 14.99 13.75 -15.60
C LEU A 28 14.79 13.60 -17.11
N ARG A 29 15.71 14.11 -17.94
CA ARG A 29 15.67 13.89 -19.39
C ARG A 29 15.93 12.44 -19.79
N LEU A 30 16.82 11.76 -19.09
CA LEU A 30 17.19 10.37 -19.38
C LEU A 30 16.09 9.37 -19.00
N VAL A 31 15.24 9.69 -18.02
CA VAL A 31 14.15 8.80 -17.58
C VAL A 31 12.85 9.01 -18.37
N ILE A 32 12.72 10.10 -19.14
CA ILE A 32 11.57 10.32 -20.02
C ILE A 32 11.52 9.19 -21.06
N GLY A 33 10.41 8.42 -21.04
CA GLY A 33 10.19 7.32 -21.97
C GLY A 33 11.01 6.06 -21.70
N ARG A 34 11.68 5.95 -20.54
CA ARG A 34 12.50 4.78 -20.16
C ARG A 34 12.23 4.36 -18.71
N PRO A 35 11.19 3.55 -18.47
CA PRO A 35 10.77 3.16 -17.12
C PRO A 35 11.81 2.30 -16.39
N ASP A 36 12.56 1.47 -17.12
CA ASP A 36 13.70 0.69 -16.65
C ASP A 36 14.76 1.58 -15.98
N VAL A 37 15.20 2.64 -16.67
CA VAL A 37 16.20 3.56 -16.13
C VAL A 37 15.63 4.42 -15.01
N ARG A 38 14.33 4.73 -15.06
CA ARG A 38 13.65 5.43 -13.96
C ARG A 38 13.73 4.62 -12.67
N ARG A 39 13.45 3.31 -12.75
CA ARG A 39 13.53 2.38 -11.61
C ARG A 39 14.96 2.28 -11.06
N GLU A 40 15.96 2.05 -11.92
CA GLU A 40 17.37 2.01 -11.50
C GLU A 40 17.83 3.30 -10.81
N CYS A 41 17.41 4.47 -11.33
CA CYS A 41 17.73 5.75 -10.71
C CYS A 41 17.11 5.87 -9.31
N PHE A 42 15.86 5.42 -9.12
CA PHE A 42 15.22 5.42 -7.81
C PHE A 42 15.95 4.50 -6.83
N ASP A 43 16.26 3.27 -7.24
CA ASP A 43 16.96 2.29 -6.39
C ASP A 43 18.33 2.82 -5.95
N PHE A 44 19.11 3.38 -6.90
CA PHE A 44 20.40 3.96 -6.59
C PHE A 44 20.28 5.14 -5.60
N LEU A 45 19.36 6.08 -5.84
CA LEU A 45 19.20 7.24 -4.97
C LEU A 45 18.71 6.86 -3.57
N LYS A 46 17.81 5.88 -3.45
CA LYS A 46 17.35 5.35 -2.16
C LYS A 46 18.50 4.81 -1.30
N THR A 47 19.52 4.19 -1.91
CA THR A 47 20.69 3.68 -1.17
C THR A 47 21.68 4.75 -0.71
N HIS A 48 21.62 5.96 -1.30
CA HIS A 48 22.66 6.99 -1.13
C HIS A 48 22.17 8.31 -0.51
N VAL A 49 20.86 8.49 -0.35
CA VAL A 49 20.27 9.71 0.23
C VAL A 49 19.49 9.34 1.49
N SER A 50 19.68 10.11 2.57
CA SER A 50 18.77 10.07 3.72
C SER A 50 17.44 10.67 3.28
N LEU A 51 16.52 9.82 2.85
CA LEU A 51 15.18 10.23 2.47
C LEU A 51 14.45 10.70 3.73
N THR A 52 13.66 11.76 3.60
CA THR A 52 12.61 12.00 4.59
C THR A 52 11.53 10.93 4.40
N ASP A 53 10.82 10.58 5.47
CA ASP A 53 9.77 9.57 5.43
C ASP A 53 8.73 9.88 4.33
N GLU A 54 8.46 11.15 4.04
CA GLU A 54 7.55 11.57 2.98
C GLU A 54 8.10 11.29 1.57
N LEU A 55 9.40 11.51 1.35
CA LEU A 55 10.04 11.27 0.06
C LEU A 55 10.22 9.78 -0.20
N GLU A 56 10.55 9.00 0.84
CA GLU A 56 10.56 7.54 0.79
C GLU A 56 9.17 7.05 0.37
N LYS A 57 8.11 7.49 1.06
CA LYS A 57 6.74 7.05 0.75
C LYS A 57 6.27 7.37 -0.66
N ARG A 58 6.62 8.56 -1.14
CA ARG A 58 6.33 8.97 -2.51
C ARG A 58 7.09 8.12 -3.52
N SER A 59 8.35 7.83 -3.25
CA SER A 59 9.18 7.01 -4.14
C SER A 59 8.72 5.56 -4.22
N GLU A 60 8.20 4.98 -3.12
CA GLU A 60 7.60 3.65 -3.17
C GLU A 60 6.31 3.62 -4.00
N GLY A 61 5.47 4.65 -3.89
CA GLY A 61 4.27 4.78 -4.72
C GLY A 61 4.57 4.86 -6.22
N GLU A 62 5.59 5.61 -6.60
CA GLU A 62 6.04 5.73 -8.00
C GLU A 62 6.58 4.40 -8.57
N VAL A 63 7.27 3.60 -7.74
CA VAL A 63 7.73 2.26 -8.13
C VAL A 63 6.53 1.35 -8.42
N ILE A 64 5.51 1.37 -7.56
CA ILE A 64 4.31 0.57 -7.76
C ILE A 64 3.56 0.98 -9.03
N LEU A 65 3.40 2.28 -9.30
CA LEU A 65 2.77 2.74 -10.54
C LEU A 65 3.57 2.34 -11.79
N ALA A 66 4.90 2.31 -11.70
CA ALA A 66 5.74 1.83 -12.79
C ALA A 66 5.53 0.32 -13.05
N LEU A 67 5.46 -0.50 -11.99
CA LEU A 67 5.13 -1.92 -12.11
C LEU A 67 3.73 -2.12 -12.69
N TRP A 68 2.75 -1.32 -12.25
CA TRP A 68 1.40 -1.37 -12.81
C TRP A 68 1.38 -1.02 -14.30
N ALA A 69 2.14 0.00 -14.72
CA ALA A 69 2.21 0.38 -16.13
C ALA A 69 2.86 -0.70 -17.01
N GLU A 70 3.78 -1.49 -16.46
CA GLU A 70 4.39 -2.66 -17.10
C GLU A 70 3.39 -3.83 -17.21
N LEU A 71 2.65 -4.07 -16.13
CA LEU A 71 1.64 -5.12 -15.98
C LEU A 71 0.37 -4.91 -16.85
N ALA A 72 -0.09 -3.67 -16.96
CA ALA A 72 -1.44 -3.36 -17.42
C ALA A 72 -1.79 -3.87 -18.83
N PRO A 73 -0.90 -3.82 -19.85
CA PRO A 73 -1.21 -4.32 -21.19
C PRO A 73 -1.51 -5.83 -21.17
N ASP A 74 -0.64 -6.62 -20.54
CA ASP A 74 -0.79 -8.07 -20.46
C ASP A 74 -2.04 -8.46 -19.64
N LEU A 75 -2.26 -7.79 -18.50
CA LEU A 75 -3.46 -8.03 -17.68
C LEU A 75 -4.76 -7.70 -18.43
N SER A 76 -4.76 -6.64 -19.24
CA SER A 76 -5.91 -6.27 -20.08
C SER A 76 -6.20 -7.35 -21.13
N ASP A 77 -5.16 -7.90 -21.76
CA ASP A 77 -5.32 -8.99 -22.73
C ASP A 77 -5.88 -10.24 -22.04
N LEU A 78 -5.34 -10.61 -20.87
CA LEU A 78 -5.88 -11.70 -20.07
C LEU A 78 -7.37 -11.49 -19.74
N ASP A 79 -7.77 -10.28 -19.34
CA ASP A 79 -9.16 -10.00 -19.02
C ASP A 79 -10.06 -10.01 -20.26
N GLU A 80 -9.59 -9.58 -21.42
CA GLU A 80 -10.37 -9.62 -22.67
C GLU A 80 -10.63 -11.07 -23.12
N TYR A 81 -9.63 -11.95 -23.01
CA TYR A 81 -9.71 -13.32 -23.51
C TYR A 81 -10.08 -14.36 -22.47
N GLY A 82 -10.18 -13.99 -21.19
CA GLY A 82 -10.52 -14.91 -20.09
C GLY A 82 -9.34 -15.75 -19.61
N GLY A 83 -8.13 -15.22 -19.70
CA GLY A 83 -6.87 -15.91 -19.47
C GLY A 83 -5.93 -15.82 -20.67
N GLY A 84 -4.77 -16.48 -20.59
CA GLY A 84 -3.73 -16.38 -21.61
C GLY A 84 -2.84 -17.61 -21.68
N ASP A 85 -1.71 -17.47 -22.36
CA ASP A 85 -0.67 -18.49 -22.27
C ASP A 85 0.07 -18.37 -20.93
N TYR A 86 0.64 -19.49 -20.48
CA TYR A 86 1.34 -19.56 -19.19
C TYR A 86 2.47 -18.55 -19.05
N THR A 87 3.13 -18.14 -20.13
CA THR A 87 4.23 -17.15 -20.05
C THR A 87 3.70 -15.79 -19.64
N THR A 88 2.59 -15.37 -20.26
CA THR A 88 1.92 -14.11 -19.97
C THR A 88 1.30 -14.15 -18.58
N GLU A 89 0.66 -15.26 -18.22
CA GLU A 89 0.09 -15.44 -16.89
C GLU A 89 1.15 -15.40 -15.79
N ASP A 90 2.28 -16.09 -15.97
CA ASP A 90 3.40 -16.11 -15.02
C ASP A 90 4.02 -14.70 -14.86
N HIS A 91 4.18 -13.96 -15.96
CA HIS A 91 4.71 -12.59 -15.93
C HIS A 91 3.78 -11.64 -15.17
N VAL A 92 2.49 -11.69 -15.47
CA VAL A 92 1.46 -10.90 -14.77
C VAL A 92 1.43 -11.25 -13.28
N ALA A 93 1.49 -12.54 -12.95
CA ALA A 93 1.52 -13.01 -11.56
C ALA A 93 2.76 -12.50 -10.80
N GLU A 94 3.94 -12.53 -11.43
CA GLU A 94 5.17 -12.01 -10.84
C GLU A 94 5.08 -10.49 -10.57
N LEU A 95 4.53 -9.71 -11.50
CA LEU A 95 4.37 -8.27 -11.32
C LEU A 95 3.35 -7.93 -10.23
N LEU A 96 2.23 -8.67 -10.15
CA LEU A 96 1.24 -8.52 -9.07
C LEU A 96 1.85 -8.84 -7.70
N ASP A 97 2.65 -9.89 -7.59
CA ASP A 97 3.37 -10.24 -6.36
C ASP A 97 4.38 -9.15 -5.96
N GLN A 98 5.13 -8.58 -6.91
CA GLN A 98 6.04 -7.47 -6.65
C GLN A 98 5.30 -6.22 -6.13
N ILE A 99 4.14 -5.89 -6.72
CA ILE A 99 3.29 -4.79 -6.26
C ILE A 99 2.80 -5.05 -4.84
N GLN A 100 2.28 -6.25 -4.57
CA GLN A 100 1.83 -6.64 -3.23
C GLN A 100 2.95 -6.52 -2.20
N ASN A 101 4.12 -7.11 -2.46
CA ASN A 101 5.28 -7.05 -1.57
C ASN A 101 5.69 -5.61 -1.26
N GLN A 102 5.62 -4.73 -2.26
CA GLN A 102 5.93 -3.32 -2.09
C GLN A 102 4.88 -2.58 -1.24
N LEU A 103 3.59 -2.90 -1.41
CA LEU A 103 2.50 -2.38 -0.57
C LEU A 103 2.60 -2.88 0.87
N ASP A 104 2.95 -4.15 1.08
CA ASP A 104 3.08 -4.77 2.41
C ASP A 104 4.23 -4.19 3.25
N SER A 105 5.19 -3.51 2.62
CA SER A 105 6.22 -2.73 3.33
C SER A 105 5.63 -1.61 4.22
N LYS A 106 4.35 -1.24 4.02
CA LYS A 106 3.63 -0.17 4.70
C LYS A 106 4.25 1.22 4.55
N LYS A 107 4.99 1.42 3.47
CA LYS A 107 5.69 2.66 3.15
C LYS A 107 5.10 3.37 1.93
N VAL A 108 3.83 3.18 1.59
CA VAL A 108 3.23 3.83 0.42
C VAL A 108 2.23 4.90 0.88
N ASP A 109 2.33 6.07 0.27
CA ASP A 109 1.41 7.17 0.56
C ASP A 109 -0.03 6.82 0.16
N SER A 110 -1.01 7.37 0.89
CA SER A 110 -2.43 7.10 0.69
C SER A 110 -2.92 7.39 -0.73
N ASP A 111 -2.40 8.43 -1.38
CA ASP A 111 -2.87 8.79 -2.73
C ASP A 111 -2.54 7.69 -3.75
N TYR A 112 -1.31 7.13 -3.70
CA TYR A 112 -0.91 6.02 -4.57
C TYR A 112 -1.65 4.72 -4.24
N ARG A 113 -1.91 4.45 -2.96
CA ARG A 113 -2.69 3.26 -2.56
C ARG A 113 -4.11 3.32 -3.10
N ARG A 114 -4.74 4.50 -3.06
CA ARG A 114 -6.07 4.70 -3.65
C ARG A 114 -6.04 4.55 -5.16
N GLU A 115 -5.05 5.15 -5.83
CA GLU A 115 -4.90 5.04 -7.28
C GLU A 115 -4.75 3.58 -7.74
N ILE A 116 -3.90 2.80 -7.06
CA ILE A 116 -3.75 1.37 -7.36
C ILE A 116 -5.04 0.59 -7.09
N LEU A 117 -5.75 0.89 -6.02
CA LEU A 117 -7.03 0.25 -5.75
C LEU A 117 -8.05 0.54 -6.87
N ASP A 118 -8.15 1.80 -7.30
CA ASP A 118 -9.04 2.21 -8.39
C ASP A 118 -8.69 1.52 -9.72
N LEU A 119 -7.41 1.21 -9.94
CA LEU A 119 -6.94 0.49 -11.13
C LEU A 119 -7.21 -1.02 -11.07
N VAL A 120 -7.18 -1.62 -9.87
CA VAL A 120 -7.39 -3.07 -9.67
C VAL A 120 -8.88 -3.44 -9.68
N LEU A 121 -9.75 -2.59 -9.12
CA LEU A 121 -11.17 -2.89 -8.95
C LEU A 121 -11.92 -3.31 -10.23
N PRO A 122 -11.69 -2.70 -11.41
CA PRO A 122 -12.32 -3.14 -12.66
C PRO A 122 -12.03 -4.59 -13.04
N TYR A 123 -10.80 -5.05 -12.80
CA TYR A 123 -10.41 -6.45 -13.08
C TYR A 123 -11.02 -7.43 -12.07
N ILE A 124 -11.16 -7.02 -10.81
CA ILE A 124 -11.91 -7.79 -9.81
C ILE A 124 -13.38 -7.89 -10.20
N GLU A 125 -13.98 -6.78 -10.65
CA GLU A 125 -15.38 -6.74 -11.11
C GLU A 125 -15.61 -7.72 -12.25
N SER A 126 -14.82 -7.59 -13.32
CA SER A 126 -14.82 -8.49 -14.48
C SER A 126 -14.63 -9.95 -14.07
N GLY A 127 -13.61 -10.19 -13.25
CA GLY A 127 -13.24 -11.52 -12.77
C GLY A 127 -12.74 -12.48 -13.85
N ASN A 128 -12.44 -11.96 -15.05
CA ASN A 128 -12.20 -12.75 -16.25
C ASN A 128 -10.71 -13.03 -16.47
N ALA A 129 -9.83 -12.16 -16.00
CA ALA A 129 -8.37 -12.26 -16.21
C ALA A 129 -7.67 -13.53 -15.70
N GLY A 130 -8.35 -14.41 -14.95
CA GLY A 130 -7.71 -15.58 -14.33
C GLY A 130 -6.80 -15.26 -13.13
N MET A 131 -6.65 -13.97 -12.78
CA MET A 131 -5.75 -13.46 -11.73
C MET A 131 -6.47 -13.06 -10.44
N ASN A 132 -7.67 -13.59 -10.21
CA ASN A 132 -8.57 -13.11 -9.16
C ASN A 132 -7.92 -13.09 -7.78
N ASP A 133 -7.29 -14.18 -7.35
CA ASP A 133 -6.70 -14.28 -6.01
C ASP A 133 -5.63 -13.19 -5.78
N MET A 134 -4.72 -13.01 -6.74
CA MET A 134 -3.66 -11.99 -6.66
C MET A 134 -4.20 -10.56 -6.73
N LEU A 135 -5.23 -10.31 -7.54
CA LEU A 135 -5.89 -9.01 -7.60
C LEU A 135 -6.57 -8.66 -6.26
N TYR A 136 -7.22 -9.63 -5.61
CA TYR A 136 -7.75 -9.44 -4.26
C TYR A 136 -6.64 -9.17 -3.24
N ASP A 137 -5.52 -9.88 -3.31
CA ASP A 137 -4.38 -9.70 -2.41
C ASP A 137 -3.76 -8.29 -2.55
N VAL A 138 -3.56 -7.81 -3.78
CA VAL A 138 -3.14 -6.42 -4.04
C VAL A 138 -4.15 -5.43 -3.46
N ALA A 139 -5.45 -5.64 -3.69
CA ALA A 139 -6.50 -4.76 -3.16
C ALA A 139 -6.47 -4.69 -1.63
N TYR A 140 -6.28 -5.83 -0.94
CA TYR A 140 -6.11 -5.86 0.51
C TYR A 140 -4.81 -5.17 0.96
N ALA A 141 -3.71 -5.35 0.24
CA ALA A 141 -2.42 -4.73 0.57
C ALA A 141 -2.47 -3.20 0.49
N THR A 142 -3.38 -2.61 -0.29
CA THR A 142 -3.62 -1.15 -0.27
C THR A 142 -4.23 -0.65 1.04
N CYS A 143 -4.78 -1.53 1.89
CA CYS A 143 -5.52 -1.16 3.09
C CYS A 143 -4.65 -1.19 4.36
N TYR A 144 -4.13 -0.03 4.75
CA TYR A 144 -3.22 0.06 5.91
C TYR A 144 -3.93 0.17 7.25
N ASP A 145 -5.15 0.71 7.24
CA ASP A 145 -5.99 0.91 8.42
C ASP A 145 -7.42 0.41 8.21
N ASP A 146 -8.20 0.41 9.29
CA ASP A 146 -9.59 -0.05 9.28
C ASP A 146 -10.51 0.87 8.43
N SER A 147 -10.16 2.14 8.21
CA SER A 147 -10.90 3.02 7.30
C SER A 147 -10.69 2.59 5.85
N ASN A 148 -9.47 2.22 5.47
CA ASN A 148 -9.20 1.71 4.13
C ASN A 148 -9.90 0.37 3.89
N LEU A 149 -9.86 -0.53 4.87
CA LEU A 149 -10.61 -1.79 4.81
C LEU A 149 -12.11 -1.54 4.65
N ARG A 150 -12.66 -0.56 5.37
CA ARG A 150 -14.06 -0.18 5.23
C ARG A 150 -14.37 0.31 3.82
N SER A 151 -13.56 1.21 3.27
CA SER A 151 -13.74 1.70 1.89
C SER A 151 -13.64 0.58 0.86
N LEU A 152 -12.75 -0.40 1.06
CA LEU A 152 -12.66 -1.58 0.20
C LEU A 152 -13.92 -2.45 0.27
N ALA A 153 -14.48 -2.64 1.47
CA ALA A 153 -15.73 -3.39 1.64
C ALA A 153 -16.91 -2.67 0.94
N GLU A 154 -17.00 -1.35 1.06
CA GLU A 154 -18.00 -0.53 0.37
C GLU A 154 -17.85 -0.63 -1.16
N ALA A 155 -16.62 -0.66 -1.69
CA ALA A 155 -16.35 -0.88 -3.11
C ALA A 155 -16.82 -2.28 -3.58
N PHE A 156 -16.55 -3.34 -2.82
CA PHE A 156 -17.04 -4.68 -3.13
C PHE A 156 -18.57 -4.78 -3.09
N GLU A 157 -19.24 -4.06 -2.18
CA GLU A 157 -20.70 -3.97 -2.18
C GLU A 157 -21.23 -3.23 -3.42
N ALA A 158 -20.54 -2.19 -3.87
CA ALA A 158 -20.94 -1.44 -5.06
C ALA A 158 -20.85 -2.28 -6.35
N ILE A 159 -19.78 -3.08 -6.49
CA ILE A 159 -19.56 -3.98 -7.63
C ILE A 159 -20.62 -5.10 -7.70
N GLN A 160 -21.16 -5.52 -6.55
CA GLN A 160 -22.09 -6.64 -6.41
C GLN A 160 -21.48 -8.00 -6.85
N GLY A 161 -22.21 -9.09 -6.62
CA GLY A 161 -21.79 -10.46 -6.92
C GLY A 161 -21.39 -11.25 -5.67
N ASP A 162 -21.72 -12.54 -5.66
CA ASP A 162 -21.67 -13.38 -4.45
C ASP A 162 -20.29 -13.37 -3.77
N TRP A 163 -19.22 -13.48 -4.57
CA TRP A 163 -17.85 -13.50 -4.06
C TRP A 163 -17.41 -12.14 -3.48
N LYS A 164 -17.75 -11.05 -4.17
CA LYS A 164 -17.45 -9.67 -3.71
C LYS A 164 -18.19 -9.37 -2.41
N LEU A 165 -19.47 -9.75 -2.33
CA LEU A 165 -20.28 -9.60 -1.12
C LEU A 165 -19.77 -10.45 0.05
N ASP A 166 -19.25 -11.66 -0.20
CA ASP A 166 -18.62 -12.45 0.85
C ASP A 166 -17.38 -11.74 1.42
N HIS A 167 -16.52 -11.21 0.54
CA HIS A 167 -15.34 -10.45 0.95
C HIS A 167 -15.70 -9.20 1.76
N ALA A 168 -16.72 -8.43 1.34
CA ALA A 168 -17.22 -7.28 2.10
C ALA A 168 -17.70 -7.68 3.50
N ARG A 169 -18.53 -8.73 3.59
CA ARG A 169 -19.03 -9.26 4.87
C ARG A 169 -17.91 -9.77 5.77
N ARG A 170 -16.89 -10.40 5.19
CA ARG A 170 -15.70 -10.87 5.91
C ARG A 170 -14.94 -9.69 6.53
N ILE A 171 -14.76 -8.61 5.78
CA ILE A 171 -14.12 -7.39 6.27
C ILE A 171 -14.92 -6.81 7.45
N TYR A 172 -16.23 -6.59 7.31
CA TYR A 172 -17.04 -6.02 8.40
C TYR A 172 -17.03 -6.88 9.67
N ARG A 173 -17.08 -8.20 9.53
CA ARG A 173 -17.01 -9.14 10.66
C ARG A 173 -15.69 -9.04 11.40
N ASN A 174 -14.59 -8.92 10.68
CA ASN A 174 -13.25 -8.83 11.24
C ASN A 174 -12.98 -7.45 11.87
N GLY A 175 -13.44 -6.36 11.23
CA GLY A 175 -13.36 -5.01 11.79
C GLY A 175 -14.17 -4.87 13.09
N THR A 176 -15.36 -5.47 13.16
CA THR A 176 -16.19 -5.48 14.38
C THR A 176 -15.48 -6.22 15.54
N ARG A 177 -14.75 -7.32 15.25
CA ARG A 177 -13.95 -8.02 16.29
C ARG A 177 -12.76 -7.19 16.78
N ARG A 178 -12.09 -6.43 15.91
CA ARG A 178 -10.98 -5.54 16.31
C ARG A 178 -11.44 -4.42 17.23
N MET A 179 -12.55 -3.75 16.91
CA MET A 179 -13.12 -2.69 17.77
C MET A 179 -13.51 -3.21 19.15
N VAL A 180 -14.07 -4.43 19.25
CA VAL A 180 -14.37 -5.07 20.54
C VAL A 180 -13.08 -5.40 21.30
N SER A 181 -12.04 -5.90 20.61
CA SER A 181 -10.76 -6.19 21.26
C SER A 181 -10.04 -4.94 21.77
N GLU A 182 -10.02 -3.83 21.02
CA GLU A 182 -9.40 -2.57 21.44
C GLU A 182 -10.16 -1.91 22.60
N GLN A 183 -11.50 -2.01 22.62
CA GLN A 183 -12.31 -1.58 23.77
C GLN A 183 -12.04 -2.45 25.02
N CYS A 184 -11.69 -3.72 24.87
CA CYS A 184 -11.37 -4.61 26.00
C CYS A 184 -9.95 -4.43 26.55
N VAL A 185 -8.98 -3.91 25.78
CA VAL A 185 -7.60 -3.67 26.29
C VAL A 185 -7.50 -2.33 27.07
N GLY A 186 -8.49 -1.45 26.98
CA GLY A 186 -8.52 -0.14 27.66
C GLY A 186 -9.27 -0.08 29.00
N ALA A 187 -9.89 -1.16 29.47
CA ALA A 187 -10.64 -1.15 30.74
C ALA A 187 -9.80 -1.75 31.89
N PRO A 188 -9.34 -0.96 32.87
CA PRO A 188 -8.76 -1.53 34.07
C PRO A 188 -9.85 -2.31 34.82
N PHE A 189 -9.62 -3.61 34.88
CA PHE A 189 -10.36 -4.58 35.66
C PHE A 189 -10.23 -4.22 37.15
N VAL A 190 -11.18 -3.45 37.71
CA VAL A 190 -11.36 -3.34 39.16
C VAL A 190 -12.63 -4.07 39.54
N PHE A 191 -12.43 -5.35 39.81
CA PHE A 191 -13.33 -6.18 40.60
C PHE A 191 -13.29 -5.65 42.05
N ALA A 192 -14.39 -5.11 42.56
CA ALA A 192 -14.55 -4.87 43.99
C ALA A 192 -15.99 -5.13 44.41
N ILE A 193 -16.32 -6.41 44.55
CA ILE A 193 -17.34 -6.86 45.49
C ILE A 193 -16.67 -6.86 46.86
N SER A 194 -17.10 -5.99 47.78
CA SER A 194 -17.10 -6.35 49.20
C SER A 194 -18.13 -5.57 50.00
N HIS A 195 -18.79 -6.35 50.85
CA HIS A 195 -19.93 -6.06 51.69
C HIS A 195 -19.58 -5.17 52.89
N ALA A 196 -20.61 -4.42 53.34
CA ALA A 196 -21.01 -4.24 54.74
C ALA A 196 -20.39 -3.16 55.66
N LEU A 197 -21.33 -2.35 56.17
CA LEU A 197 -21.55 -1.95 57.58
C LEU A 197 -20.78 -0.77 58.21
N ALA A 198 -21.58 0.30 58.40
CA ALA A 198 -21.90 0.98 59.68
C ALA A 198 -20.93 2.03 60.27
N ALA A 199 -21.41 3.28 60.32
CA ALA A 199 -21.69 4.09 61.52
C ALA A 199 -22.16 5.49 61.06
N SER A 200 -23.44 5.86 61.19
CA SER A 200 -24.08 6.40 62.40
C SER A 200 -23.53 7.75 62.85
N ALA A 201 -24.22 8.83 62.47
CA ALA A 201 -24.62 9.99 63.29
C ALA A 201 -24.84 11.21 62.38
N ASN A 202 -25.83 12.09 62.56
CA ASN A 202 -27.10 12.11 63.28
C ASN A 202 -27.75 13.44 62.87
N SER A 203 -29.08 13.54 62.99
CA SER A 203 -29.88 14.78 62.96
C SER A 203 -30.04 15.49 61.60
N CYS A 204 -31.20 16.02 61.21
CA CYS A 204 -32.55 16.01 61.76
C CYS A 204 -33.44 16.79 60.76
N GLU A 205 -34.76 16.57 60.83
CA GLU A 205 -35.83 17.45 60.30
C GLU A 205 -36.05 17.47 58.77
N ASN A 206 -37.26 17.39 58.22
CA ASN A 206 -38.60 17.32 58.82
C ASN A 206 -39.59 16.76 57.80
N HIS A 207 -40.46 15.88 58.27
CA HIS A 207 -41.75 15.54 57.68
C HIS A 207 -42.65 16.79 57.62
N LYS A 208 -43.39 16.97 56.53
CA LYS A 208 -44.86 17.13 56.54
C LYS A 208 -45.44 17.13 55.14
N SER A 209 -46.67 16.60 55.09
CA SER A 209 -47.59 16.35 53.98
C SER A 209 -47.68 17.41 52.90
#